data_AF-A0A7L2F3X5-F1
#
_entry.id   AF-A0A7L2F3X5-F1
#
_cell.length_a   1.000
_cell.length_b   1.000
_cell.length_c   1.000
_cell.angle_alpha   90.00
_cell.angle_beta   90.00
_cell.angle_gamma   90.00
#
_symmetry.space_group_name_H-M   'P 1'
#
loop_
_entity.id
_entity.type
_entity.pdbx_description
1 polymer ?
#
loop_
_entity_poly.entity_id
_entity_poly.type
_entity_poly.pdbx_seq_one_letter_code
_entity_poly.pdbx_strand_id
1 'polypeptide(L)'
;VWQCGGSVEVLPCSRIAHIERAHKPYTEDLTAHVRRNALRVAEVWMDEFKSHVYMAWNIPQEDSGIDIGDISERKALRKKLQCKTFRWYLVSVYPEMRMYSDTVAYGVLQNSLKSDLCLDQGPDTENIPIMYICHGMTPQ
;
A
#
# COMPACT_ATOMS: atom_id res chain seq x y z
N VAL A 1 5.40 15.41 5.62
CA VAL A 1 5.24 16.43 6.70
C VAL A 1 5.97 15.99 7.95
N TRP A 2 5.44 15.00 8.69
CA TRP A 2 6.04 14.46 9.92
C TRP A 2 7.54 14.16 9.87
N GLN A 3 7.97 13.33 8.91
CA GLN A 3 9.39 12.95 8.78
C GLN A 3 10.32 14.16 8.58
N CYS A 4 9.83 15.32 8.12
CA CYS A 4 10.66 16.49 7.82
C CYS A 4 10.41 17.66 8.79
N GLY A 5 9.89 17.38 9.99
CA GLY A 5 9.80 18.37 11.08
C GLY A 5 8.47 19.13 11.19
N GLY A 6 7.47 18.83 10.36
CA GLY A 6 6.12 19.38 10.51
C GLY A 6 5.17 18.45 11.27
N SER A 7 3.93 18.89 11.49
CA SER A 7 2.83 18.12 12.08
C SER A 7 1.57 18.12 11.21
N VAL A 8 0.64 17.21 11.50
CA VAL A 8 -0.71 17.17 10.91
C VAL A 8 -1.71 17.16 12.06
N GLU A 9 -2.68 18.07 12.03
CA GLU A 9 -3.65 18.27 13.10
C GLU A 9 -5.07 18.28 12.52
N VAL A 10 -6.00 17.66 13.25
CA VAL A 10 -7.43 17.74 12.95
C VAL A 10 -8.03 18.77 13.91
N LEU A 11 -8.62 19.84 13.36
CA LEU A 11 -9.22 20.93 14.15
C LEU A 11 -10.73 20.74 14.28
N PRO A 12 -11.26 20.29 15.45
CA PRO A 12 -12.69 19.97 15.60
C PRO A 12 -13.64 21.18 15.42
N CYS A 13 -13.09 22.40 15.58
CA CYS A 13 -13.82 23.65 15.43
C CYS A 13 -13.95 24.09 13.96
N SER A 14 -13.12 23.58 13.04
CA SER A 14 -13.21 23.86 11.61
C SER A 14 -13.98 22.74 10.93
N ARG A 15 -15.14 23.05 10.35
CA ARG A 15 -16.05 22.04 9.81
C ARG A 15 -16.30 22.28 8.32
N ILE A 16 -15.97 21.27 7.51
CA ILE A 16 -16.25 21.24 6.08
C ILE A 16 -16.97 19.92 5.81
N ALA A 17 -18.14 19.97 5.16
CA ALA A 17 -18.84 18.77 4.74
C ALA A 17 -18.24 18.25 3.43
N HIS A 18 -17.97 16.95 3.37
CA HIS A 18 -17.55 16.25 2.16
C HIS A 18 -18.61 15.22 1.78
N ILE A 19 -19.08 15.26 0.54
CA ILE A 19 -19.97 14.24 -0.01
C ILE A 19 -19.09 13.14 -0.61
N GLU A 20 -18.97 12.03 0.12
CA GLU A 20 -18.26 10.86 -0.39
C GLU A 20 -19.01 10.23 -1.56
N ARG A 21 -18.26 9.86 -2.59
CA ARG A 21 -18.79 9.24 -3.80
C ARG A 21 -18.41 7.78 -3.81
N ALA A 22 -19.40 6.90 -3.99
CA ALA A 22 -19.17 5.47 -4.21
C ALA A 22 -18.36 5.19 -5.49
N HIS A 23 -18.53 6.01 -6.54
CA HIS A 23 -17.84 5.84 -7.82
C HIS A 23 -17.26 7.18 -8.32
N LYS A 24 -16.14 7.13 -9.04
CA LYS A 24 -15.52 8.33 -9.62
C LYS A 24 -16.11 8.57 -11.02
N PRO A 25 -16.72 9.73 -11.31
CA PRO A 25 -17.43 9.97 -12.57
C PRO A 25 -16.51 10.21 -13.79
N TYR A 26 -15.20 10.30 -13.59
CA TYR A 26 -14.23 10.69 -14.61
C TYR A 26 -13.34 9.55 -15.11
N THR A 27 -13.35 8.39 -14.43
CA THR A 27 -12.64 7.20 -14.89
C THR A 27 -13.19 5.97 -14.19
N GLU A 28 -13.35 4.88 -14.93
CA GLU A 28 -13.85 3.60 -14.42
C GLU A 28 -12.74 2.80 -13.74
N ASP A 29 -11.48 2.95 -14.18
CA ASP A 29 -10.33 2.28 -13.60
C ASP A 29 -9.27 3.29 -13.12
N LEU A 30 -8.97 3.22 -11.82
CA LEU A 30 -7.90 3.99 -11.17
C LEU A 30 -6.74 3.10 -10.73
N THR A 31 -6.85 1.78 -10.91
CA THR A 31 -5.98 0.78 -10.30
C THR A 31 -4.53 1.03 -10.66
N ALA A 32 -4.22 1.23 -11.94
CA ALA A 32 -2.86 1.51 -12.39
C ALA A 32 -2.30 2.82 -11.79
N HIS A 33 -3.10 3.89 -11.74
CA HIS A 33 -2.68 5.19 -11.22
C HIS A 33 -2.47 5.17 -9.71
N VAL A 34 -3.40 4.55 -8.98
CA VAL A 34 -3.30 4.36 -7.53
C VAL A 34 -2.08 3.51 -7.20
N ARG A 35 -1.87 2.42 -7.95
CA ARG A 35 -0.70 1.55 -7.80
C ARG A 35 0.61 2.30 -7.98
N ARG A 36 0.75 2.97 -9.12
CA ARG A 36 1.92 3.80 -9.43
C ARG A 36 2.19 4.84 -8.35
N ASN A 37 1.17 5.58 -7.93
CA ASN A 37 1.34 6.70 -6.99
C ASN A 37 1.71 6.22 -5.58
N ALA A 38 1.11 5.14 -5.08
CA ALA A 38 1.46 4.61 -3.78
C ALA A 38 2.88 4.00 -3.77
N LEU A 39 3.28 3.30 -4.84
CA LEU A 39 4.65 2.79 -4.95
C LEU A 39 5.68 3.92 -5.02
N ARG A 40 5.39 5.03 -5.73
CA ARG A 40 6.24 6.23 -5.72
C ARG A 40 6.40 6.80 -4.31
N VAL A 41 5.35 6.81 -3.49
CA VAL A 41 5.43 7.24 -2.09
C VAL A 41 6.25 6.26 -1.26
N ALA A 42 5.99 4.96 -1.41
CA ALA A 42 6.69 3.91 -0.68
C ALA A 42 8.21 3.95 -0.93
N GLU A 43 8.61 4.03 -2.20
CA GLU A 43 10.02 4.09 -2.62
C GLU A 43 10.77 5.34 -2.15
N VAL A 44 10.07 6.43 -1.84
CA VAL A 44 10.68 7.67 -1.36
C VAL A 44 10.67 7.77 0.15
N TRP A 45 9.60 7.32 0.82
CA TRP A 45 9.31 7.70 2.21
C TRP A 45 9.20 6.53 3.20
N MET A 46 9.09 5.28 2.74
CA MET A 46 8.79 4.13 3.61
C MET A 46 9.97 3.22 3.92
N ASP A 47 11.17 3.54 3.43
CA ASP A 47 12.41 2.79 3.72
C ASP A 47 12.23 1.27 3.56
N GLU A 48 12.62 0.45 4.55
CA GLU A 48 12.46 -1.00 4.55
C GLU A 48 10.99 -1.46 4.59
N PHE A 49 10.08 -0.60 5.06
CA PHE A 49 8.64 -0.90 5.18
C PHE A 49 7.89 -0.74 3.86
N LYS A 50 8.55 -0.25 2.79
CA LYS A 50 7.95 -0.22 1.45
C LYS A 50 7.48 -1.61 0.99
N SER A 51 8.17 -2.66 1.44
CA SER A 51 7.80 -4.07 1.25
C SER A 51 6.33 -4.34 1.59
N HIS A 52 5.78 -3.68 2.61
CA HIS A 52 4.40 -3.87 3.02
C HIS A 52 3.39 -3.33 2.01
N VAL A 53 3.75 -2.29 1.25
CA VAL A 53 2.90 -1.77 0.16
C VAL A 53 2.87 -2.76 -0.99
N TYR A 54 4.00 -3.37 -1.32
CA TYR A 54 4.08 -4.45 -2.31
C TYR A 54 3.23 -5.65 -1.86
N MET A 55 3.35 -6.08 -0.60
CA MET A 55 2.57 -7.18 -0.04
C MET A 55 1.06 -6.89 -0.03
N ALA A 56 0.64 -5.69 0.37
CA ALA A 56 -0.77 -5.31 0.48
C ALA A 56 -1.55 -5.44 -0.85
N TRP A 57 -0.86 -5.34 -1.98
CA TRP A 57 -1.46 -5.46 -3.31
C TRP A 57 -0.96 -6.67 -4.09
N ASN A 58 -0.30 -7.61 -3.40
CA ASN A 58 0.30 -8.80 -4.01
C ASN A 58 1.15 -8.47 -5.26
N ILE A 59 1.96 -7.41 -5.14
CA ILE A 59 2.87 -6.96 -6.20
C ILE A 59 4.24 -7.59 -5.93
N PRO A 60 4.86 -8.25 -6.91
CA PRO A 60 6.26 -8.67 -6.82
C PRO A 60 7.17 -7.48 -6.55
N GLN A 61 8.11 -7.59 -5.60
CA GLN A 61 9.06 -6.51 -5.32
C GLN A 61 10.06 -6.32 -6.47
N GLU A 62 10.41 -7.41 -7.14
CA GLU A 62 11.25 -7.43 -8.33
C GLU A 62 10.37 -7.70 -9.55
N ASP A 63 10.67 -7.04 -10.67
CA ASP A 63 9.98 -7.24 -11.95
C ASP A 63 8.44 -7.10 -11.89
N SER A 64 7.95 -6.18 -11.04
CA SER A 64 6.51 -5.92 -10.88
C SER A 64 5.76 -5.55 -12.18
N GLY A 65 6.48 -5.16 -13.24
CA GLY A 65 5.91 -4.61 -14.47
C GLY A 65 5.29 -3.22 -14.31
N ILE A 66 5.30 -2.64 -13.10
CA ILE A 66 4.74 -1.33 -12.83
C ILE A 66 5.84 -0.28 -12.98
N ASP A 67 5.75 0.52 -14.05
CA ASP A 67 6.56 1.73 -14.15
C ASP A 67 6.13 2.73 -13.07
N ILE A 68 7.04 3.10 -12.19
CA ILE A 68 6.83 4.16 -11.19
C ILE A 68 7.40 5.50 -11.66
N GLY A 69 8.12 5.55 -12.78
CA GLY A 69 8.83 6.71 -13.30
C GLY A 69 9.96 7.21 -12.41
N ASP A 70 10.58 8.32 -12.80
CA ASP A 70 11.67 8.90 -12.02
C ASP A 70 11.18 9.51 -10.70
N ILE A 71 11.93 9.22 -9.63
CA ILE A 71 11.73 9.70 -8.26
C ILE A 71 13.00 10.34 -7.68
N SER A 72 14.04 10.54 -8.50
CA SER A 72 15.35 11.10 -8.13
C SER A 72 15.21 12.43 -7.38
N GLU A 73 14.42 13.36 -7.92
CA GLU A 73 14.17 14.67 -7.31
C GLU A 73 13.53 14.57 -5.92
N ARG A 74 12.61 13.61 -5.73
CA ARG A 74 11.93 13.40 -4.44
C ARG A 74 12.86 12.78 -3.41
N LYS A 75 13.72 11.84 -3.82
CA LYS A 75 14.79 11.31 -2.95
C LYS A 75 15.81 12.41 -2.60
N ALA A 76 16.18 13.25 -3.55
CA ALA A 76 17.07 14.39 -3.32
C ALA A 76 16.47 15.42 -2.35
N LEU A 77 15.17 15.72 -2.49
CA LEU A 77 14.44 16.60 -1.56
C LEU A 77 14.44 16.04 -0.14
N ARG A 78 14.13 14.74 0.03
CA ARG A 78 14.14 14.08 1.35
C ARG A 78 15.52 14.19 2.02
N LYS A 79 16.59 14.00 1.24
CA LYS A 79 17.98 14.17 1.71
C LYS A 79 18.28 15.63 2.07
N LYS A 80 17.91 16.57 1.21
CA LYS A 80 18.14 18.02 1.41
C LYS A 80 17.47 18.53 2.70
N LEU A 81 16.26 18.06 2.98
CA LEU A 81 15.50 18.44 4.18
C LEU A 81 15.92 17.66 5.43
N GLN A 82 16.88 16.75 5.33
CA GLN A 82 17.35 15.91 6.44
C GLN A 82 16.20 15.20 7.18
N CYS A 83 15.22 14.70 6.42
CA CYS A 83 14.06 14.04 6.99
C CYS A 83 14.45 12.77 7.76
N LYS A 84 13.70 12.48 8.83
CA LYS A 84 13.78 11.27 9.63
C LYS A 84 13.40 10.02 8.81
N THR A 85 13.73 8.85 9.36
CA THR A 85 13.37 7.55 8.77
C THR A 85 11.88 7.24 8.96
N PHE A 86 11.36 6.31 8.17
CA PHE A 86 10.00 5.80 8.36
C PHE A 86 9.86 5.03 9.67
N ARG A 87 10.92 4.34 10.11
CA ARG A 87 10.94 3.72 11.44
C ARG A 87 10.72 4.74 12.56
N TRP A 88 11.35 5.92 12.49
CA TRP A 88 11.11 7.00 13.44
C TRP A 88 9.64 7.45 13.41
N TYR A 89 9.02 7.53 12.22
CA TYR A 89 7.61 7.86 12.08
C TYR A 89 6.70 6.83 12.77
N LEU A 90 6.93 5.53 12.54
CA LEU A 90 6.13 4.47 13.18
C LEU A 90 6.30 4.47 14.70
N VAL A 91 7.52 4.67 15.22
CA VAL A 91 7.75 4.62 16.68
C VAL A 91 7.32 5.91 17.38
N SER A 92 7.43 7.07 16.73
CA SER A 92 7.24 8.38 17.39
C SER A 92 5.92 9.06 17.06
N VAL A 93 5.33 8.75 15.90
CA VAL A 93 4.12 9.43 15.39
C VAL A 93 2.92 8.50 15.31
N TYR A 94 3.12 7.22 14.94
CA TYR A 94 2.02 6.25 14.84
C TYR A 94 2.36 4.89 15.50
N PRO A 95 2.60 4.87 16.83
CA PRO A 95 3.06 3.69 17.56
C PRO A 95 2.04 2.56 17.64
N GLU A 96 0.76 2.83 17.42
CA GLU A 96 -0.31 1.84 17.41
C GLU A 96 -0.28 0.96 16.14
N MET A 97 0.44 1.40 15.11
CA MET A 97 0.61 0.63 13.88
C MET A 97 1.49 -0.59 14.11
N ARG A 98 0.98 -1.77 13.79
CA ARG A 98 1.76 -3.01 13.85
C ARG A 98 2.84 -3.02 12.79
N MET A 99 4.05 -3.42 13.19
CA MET A 99 5.19 -3.64 12.30
C MET A 99 5.37 -5.15 12.09
N TYR A 100 5.40 -5.60 10.84
CA TYR A 100 5.71 -6.99 10.51
C TYR A 100 7.17 -7.07 10.04
N SER A 101 8.04 -7.71 10.82
CA SER A 101 9.47 -7.89 10.49
C SER A 101 9.80 -9.26 9.92
N ASP A 102 8.97 -10.26 10.21
CA ASP A 102 9.31 -11.68 10.05
C ASP A 102 8.36 -12.39 9.07
N THR A 103 7.94 -11.68 8.02
CA THR A 103 7.08 -12.27 6.98
C THR A 103 7.86 -13.35 6.23
N VAL A 104 7.45 -14.61 6.43
CA VAL A 104 8.07 -15.77 5.78
C VAL A 104 7.71 -15.86 4.30
N ALA A 105 6.45 -15.58 3.97
CA ALA A 105 5.93 -15.59 2.61
C ALA A 105 4.73 -14.65 2.49
N TYR A 106 4.52 -14.13 1.28
CA TYR A 106 3.32 -13.41 0.90
C TYR A 106 2.94 -13.77 -0.53
N GLY A 107 1.67 -13.60 -0.85
CA GLY A 107 1.15 -13.75 -2.20
C GLY A 107 0.00 -14.72 -2.25
N VAL A 108 0.02 -15.64 -3.21
CA VAL A 108 -1.13 -16.51 -3.49
C VAL A 108 -0.85 -17.93 -3.02
N LEU A 109 -1.83 -18.54 -2.33
CA LEU A 109 -1.79 -19.94 -1.95
C LEU A 109 -2.48 -20.78 -3.05
N GLN A 110 -1.66 -21.36 -3.93
CA GLN A 110 -2.12 -22.13 -5.09
C GLN A 110 -2.32 -23.60 -4.73
N ASN A 111 -3.39 -24.21 -5.24
CA ASN A 111 -3.65 -25.63 -5.08
C ASN A 111 -2.69 -26.47 -5.94
N SER A 112 -2.00 -27.42 -5.33
CA SER A 112 -1.01 -28.26 -6.03
C SER A 112 -1.61 -29.28 -7.00
N LEU A 113 -2.88 -29.66 -6.82
CA LEU A 113 -3.60 -30.59 -7.69
C LEU A 113 -4.31 -29.90 -8.86
N LYS A 114 -4.60 -28.59 -8.71
CA LYS A 114 -5.24 -27.73 -9.72
C LYS A 114 -4.62 -26.35 -9.70
N SER A 115 -3.64 -26.12 -10.57
CA SER A 115 -2.86 -24.88 -10.61
C SER A 115 -3.64 -23.64 -11.02
N ASP A 116 -4.84 -23.78 -11.56
CA ASP A 116 -5.75 -22.68 -11.83
C ASP A 116 -6.51 -22.18 -10.59
N LEU A 117 -6.50 -22.94 -9.49
CA LEU A 117 -7.23 -22.64 -8.27
C LEU A 117 -6.34 -22.16 -7.13
N CYS A 118 -6.80 -21.11 -6.45
CA CYS A 118 -6.15 -20.49 -5.32
C CYS A 118 -7.12 -20.34 -4.14
N LEU A 119 -6.59 -20.31 -2.91
CA LEU A 119 -7.35 -19.96 -1.73
C LEU A 119 -7.74 -18.48 -1.81
N ASP A 120 -9.04 -18.20 -1.64
CA ASP A 120 -9.64 -16.87 -1.76
C ASP A 120 -10.56 -16.64 -0.56
N GLN A 121 -10.66 -15.41 -0.07
CA GLN A 121 -11.48 -15.04 1.09
C GLN A 121 -12.97 -15.24 0.83
N GLY A 122 -13.39 -15.26 -0.45
CA GLY A 122 -14.78 -15.38 -0.84
C GLY A 122 -15.58 -14.10 -0.56
N PRO A 123 -16.92 -14.20 -0.57
CA PRO A 123 -17.78 -13.06 -0.28
C PRO A 123 -17.62 -12.53 1.15
N ASP A 124 -17.55 -11.20 1.29
CA ASP A 124 -17.41 -10.49 2.58
C ASP A 124 -18.48 -10.85 3.63
N THR A 125 -19.62 -11.38 3.19
CA THR A 125 -20.77 -11.67 4.06
C THR A 125 -20.62 -12.90 4.94
N GLU A 126 -19.80 -13.88 4.52
CA GLU A 126 -19.76 -15.19 5.17
C GLU A 126 -18.44 -15.48 5.88
N ASN A 127 -17.34 -14.80 5.51
CA ASN A 127 -15.98 -15.09 6.01
C ASN A 127 -15.58 -16.57 5.86
N ILE A 128 -16.15 -17.26 4.87
CA ILE A 128 -15.84 -18.65 4.55
C ILE A 128 -14.90 -18.64 3.34
N PRO A 129 -13.63 -19.04 3.51
CA PRO A 129 -12.70 -19.07 2.39
C PRO A 129 -13.13 -20.12 1.36
N ILE A 130 -12.91 -19.80 0.10
CA ILE A 130 -13.27 -20.63 -1.05
C ILE A 130 -12.03 -20.99 -1.87
N MET A 131 -12.19 -21.96 -2.77
CA MET A 131 -11.25 -22.18 -3.86
C MET A 131 -11.76 -21.42 -5.09
N TYR A 132 -10.98 -20.49 -5.62
CA TYR A 132 -11.37 -19.67 -6.77
C TYR A 132 -10.26 -19.59 -7.82
N ILE A 133 -10.60 -19.09 -9.02
CA ILE A 133 -9.63 -18.90 -10.09
C ILE A 133 -8.58 -17.87 -9.64
N CYS A 134 -7.30 -18.23 -9.72
CA CYS A 134 -6.22 -17.35 -9.34
C CYS A 134 -6.24 -16.04 -10.16
N HIS A 135 -6.38 -14.88 -9.52
CA HIS A 135 -6.46 -13.58 -10.19
C HIS A 135 -5.27 -12.62 -9.90
N GLY A 136 -4.19 -13.13 -9.29
CA GLY A 136 -2.89 -12.45 -9.25
C GLY A 136 -2.85 -11.27 -8.29
N MET A 137 -2.64 -10.04 -8.80
CA MET A 137 -2.41 -8.83 -8.00
C MET A 137 -3.68 -8.22 -7.38
N THR A 138 -4.79 -8.95 -7.37
CA THR A 138 -6.04 -8.58 -6.70
C THR A 138 -6.22 -9.37 -5.40
N PRO A 139 -6.96 -8.83 -4.41
CA PRO A 139 -7.25 -9.55 -3.18
C PRO A 139 -7.88 -10.90 -3.49
N GLN A 140 -7.24 -11.99 -3.04
CA GLN A 140 -7.75 -13.36 -3.07
C GLN A 140 -8.52 -13.54 -1.78
#